data_AF-A0A8X8CBV0-F1
#
_entry.id   AF-A0A8X8CBV0-F1
#
_cell.length_a   1.000
_cell.length_b   1.000
_cell.length_c   1.000
_cell.angle_alpha   90.00
_cell.angle_beta   90.00
_cell.angle_gamma   90.00
#
_symmetry.space_group_name_H-M   'P 1'
#
loop_
_entity.id
_entity.type
_entity.pdbx_description
1 polymer ?
#
loop_
_entity_poly.entity_id
_entity_poly.type
_entity_poly.pdbx_seq_one_letter_code
_entity_poly.pdbx_strand_id
1 'polypeptide(L)'
;MGIEIGGSIEKVNGKEISYNEFVERYLAKNQPVVLTGLMDDWKACKDWVFDSGKPNLKFFSTHFGNSKVQVADCGTREFTDQKRVEMTVSEFIDHWIDAKECGGASNSFQEGNDKLVLYLKDWHFVTEYPEYVAYRTPLFFCDDWLNLYLDHYRMHNDSDTCQENDGISCSDYRFVYMGAKGSWTPLHADVFRSYSWSANVCGKKKWLFLPPSQCHLVFDRYA
;
A
#
# COMPACT_ATOMS: atom_id res chain seq x y z
N MET A 1 10.56 -22.23 -13.41
CA MET A 1 10.66 -21.08 -14.33
C MET A 1 10.92 -19.84 -13.50
N GLY A 2 12.05 -19.16 -13.73
CA GLY A 2 12.43 -17.94 -13.00
C GLY A 2 12.01 -16.70 -13.77
N ILE A 3 11.78 -15.59 -13.06
CA ILE A 3 11.63 -14.27 -13.66
C ILE A 3 13.03 -13.77 -14.03
N GLU A 4 13.24 -13.40 -15.29
CA GLU A 4 14.49 -12.77 -15.73
C GLU A 4 14.44 -11.26 -15.44
N ILE A 5 15.47 -10.75 -14.78
CA ILE A 5 15.53 -9.33 -14.39
C ILE A 5 16.21 -8.55 -15.53
N GLY A 6 15.40 -7.82 -16.30
CA GLY A 6 15.87 -7.05 -17.48
C GLY A 6 16.51 -5.70 -17.17
N GLY A 7 16.55 -5.26 -15.91
CA GLY A 7 17.14 -3.97 -15.51
C GLY A 7 16.82 -3.57 -14.08
N SER A 8 17.29 -2.38 -13.69
CA SER A 8 16.99 -1.73 -12.42
C SER A 8 16.25 -0.41 -12.64
N ILE A 9 15.47 -0.01 -11.63
CA ILE A 9 14.79 1.29 -11.63
C ILE A 9 15.78 2.37 -11.20
N GLU A 10 15.83 3.47 -11.95
CA GLU A 10 16.67 4.62 -11.63
C GLU A 10 16.26 5.23 -10.27
N LYS A 11 17.25 5.67 -9.49
CA LYS A 11 17.05 6.33 -8.21
C LYS A 11 17.62 7.74 -8.27
N VAL A 12 16.79 8.74 -7.98
CA VAL A 12 17.15 10.15 -8.06
C VAL A 12 16.73 10.90 -6.80
N ASN A 13 17.49 11.93 -6.43
CA ASN A 13 17.12 12.82 -5.34
C ASN A 13 16.02 13.78 -5.81
N GLY A 14 14.83 13.67 -5.24
CA GLY A 14 13.69 14.50 -5.59
C GLY A 14 13.88 15.98 -5.29
N LYS A 15 14.85 16.35 -4.43
CA LYS A 15 15.22 17.75 -4.17
C LYS A 15 16.14 18.35 -5.24
N GLU A 16 16.75 17.51 -6.07
CA GLU A 16 17.75 17.91 -7.07
C GLU A 16 17.18 17.93 -8.50
N ILE A 17 15.93 17.50 -8.69
CA ILE A 17 15.25 17.49 -9.99
C ILE A 17 14.10 18.49 -10.00
N SER A 18 13.89 19.15 -11.15
CA SER A 18 12.72 20.01 -11.35
C SER A 18 11.49 19.21 -11.77
N TYR A 19 10.30 19.81 -11.65
CA TYR A 19 9.06 19.21 -12.15
C TYR A 19 9.12 18.92 -13.66
N ASN A 20 9.61 19.88 -14.47
CA ASN A 20 9.73 19.70 -15.92
C ASN A 20 10.66 18.54 -16.28
N GLU A 21 11.80 18.44 -15.59
CA GLU A 21 12.72 17.33 -15.78
C GLU A 21 12.08 15.99 -15.39
N PHE A 22 11.34 15.94 -14.28
CA PHE A 22 10.58 14.74 -13.89
C PHE A 22 9.57 14.33 -14.98
N VAL A 23 8.85 15.29 -15.55
CA VAL A 23 7.87 15.03 -16.61
C VAL A 23 8.52 14.48 -17.87
N GLU A 24 9.57 15.15 -18.37
CA GLU A 24 10.26 14.78 -19.60
C GLU A 24 10.99 13.45 -19.50
N ARG A 25 11.59 13.16 -18.34
CA ARG A 25 12.39 11.94 -18.14
C ARG A 25 11.54 10.72 -17.78
N TYR A 26 10.48 10.91 -16.99
CA TYR A 26 9.76 9.79 -16.38
C TYR A 26 8.28 9.77 -16.76
N LEU A 27 7.52 10.81 -16.44
CA LEU A 27 6.06 10.79 -16.58
C LEU A 27 5.63 10.59 -18.04
N ALA A 28 6.12 11.44 -18.96
CA ALA A 28 5.76 11.39 -20.37
C ALA A 28 6.20 10.10 -21.07
N LYS A 29 7.24 9.45 -20.56
CA LYS A 29 7.78 8.19 -21.09
C LYS A 29 7.18 6.95 -20.42
N ASN A 30 6.31 7.13 -19.42
CA ASN A 30 5.80 6.05 -18.58
C ASN A 30 6.93 5.19 -17.99
N GLN A 31 7.98 5.86 -17.50
CA GLN A 31 9.17 5.20 -16.96
C GLN A 31 9.14 5.24 -15.42
N PRO A 32 9.18 4.09 -14.73
CA PRO A 32 9.26 4.06 -13.27
C PRO A 32 10.57 4.66 -12.75
N VAL A 33 10.50 5.32 -11.59
CA VAL A 33 11.63 5.97 -10.91
C VAL A 33 11.48 5.89 -9.39
N VAL A 34 12.59 5.79 -8.66
CA VAL A 34 12.63 5.92 -7.19
C VAL A 34 13.09 7.33 -6.82
N LEU A 35 12.20 8.11 -6.21
CA LEU A 35 12.52 9.44 -5.69
C LEU A 35 12.94 9.38 -4.22
N THR A 36 14.02 10.06 -3.84
CA THR A 36 14.46 10.21 -2.44
C THR A 36 14.38 11.64 -1.94
N GLY A 37 14.45 11.82 -0.61
CA GLY A 37 14.51 13.15 0.02
C GLY A 37 13.17 13.90 0.10
N LEU A 38 12.06 13.27 -0.28
CA LEU A 38 10.75 13.93 -0.29
C LEU A 38 9.91 13.70 0.98
N MET A 39 10.45 12.97 1.96
CA MET A 39 9.70 12.45 3.11
C MET A 39 10.23 12.92 4.47
N ASP A 40 11.26 13.79 4.48
CA ASP A 40 12.03 14.11 5.69
C ASP A 40 11.19 14.85 6.76
N ASP A 41 10.18 15.60 6.33
CA ASP A 41 9.31 16.39 7.21
C ASP A 41 7.99 15.70 7.57
N TRP A 42 7.74 14.50 7.02
CA TRP A 42 6.46 13.81 7.18
C TRP A 42 6.24 13.32 8.61
N LYS A 43 5.04 13.58 9.13
CA LYS A 43 4.61 13.12 10.45
C LYS A 43 4.62 11.59 10.54
N ALA A 44 4.20 10.90 9.48
CA ALA A 44 4.28 9.44 9.36
C ALA A 44 5.70 8.91 9.60
N CYS A 45 6.74 9.56 9.07
CA CYS A 45 8.13 9.13 9.24
C CYS A 45 8.64 9.31 10.69
N LYS A 46 7.97 10.13 11.51
CA LYS A 46 8.31 10.39 12.91
C LYS A 46 7.51 9.51 13.87
N ASP A 47 6.21 9.39 13.63
CA ASP A 47 5.28 8.75 14.56
C ASP A 47 5.18 7.24 14.31
N TRP A 48 5.20 6.81 13.04
CA TRP A 48 4.90 5.41 12.65
C TRP A 48 6.12 4.48 12.72
N VAL A 49 7.31 5.02 12.96
CA VAL A 49 8.58 4.28 12.89
C VAL A 49 9.45 4.69 14.06
N PHE A 50 10.07 3.71 14.73
CA PHE A 50 11.10 3.98 15.72
C PHE A 50 12.43 4.31 15.05
N ASP A 51 13.34 4.99 15.76
CA ASP A 51 14.73 5.23 15.30
C ASP A 51 15.48 3.95 14.92
N SER A 52 15.05 2.79 15.44
CA SER A 52 15.55 1.46 15.06
C SER A 52 15.16 0.99 13.65
N GLY A 53 14.30 1.74 12.94
CA GLY A 53 13.75 1.38 11.64
C GLY A 53 12.66 0.32 11.69
N LYS A 54 12.07 0.08 12.87
CA LYS A 54 10.94 -0.85 13.09
C LYS A 54 9.61 -0.07 13.15
N PRO A 55 8.50 -0.68 12.72
CA PRO A 55 7.20 -0.02 12.80
C PRO A 55 6.78 0.17 14.26
N ASN A 56 6.22 1.32 14.56
CA ASN A 56 5.68 1.67 15.86
C ASN A 56 4.24 1.13 16.01
N LEU A 57 4.11 -0.20 16.09
CA LEU A 57 2.79 -0.86 16.14
C LEU A 57 1.95 -0.39 17.33
N LYS A 58 2.57 -0.12 18.49
CA LYS A 58 1.83 0.36 19.65
C LYS A 58 1.19 1.74 19.40
N PHE A 59 1.85 2.61 18.64
CA PHE A 59 1.28 3.89 18.25
C PHE A 59 -0.01 3.72 17.44
N PHE A 60 -0.02 2.81 16.46
CA PHE A 60 -1.22 2.52 15.67
C PHE A 60 -2.36 1.96 16.52
N SER A 61 -2.09 0.97 17.37
CA SER A 61 -3.11 0.40 18.26
C SER A 61 -3.68 1.45 19.23
N THR A 62 -2.85 2.35 19.76
CA THR A 62 -3.29 3.40 20.70
C THR A 62 -4.12 4.50 20.02
N HIS A 63 -3.73 4.97 18.83
CA HIS A 63 -4.35 6.14 18.21
C HIS A 63 -5.43 5.81 17.17
N PHE A 64 -5.30 4.64 16.53
CA PHE A 64 -6.14 4.24 15.40
C PHE A 64 -6.75 2.85 15.59
N GLY A 65 -6.64 2.27 16.78
CA GLY A 65 -7.00 0.89 17.07
C GLY A 65 -8.44 0.51 16.74
N ASN A 66 -9.38 1.46 16.85
CA ASN A 66 -10.80 1.23 16.57
C ASN A 66 -11.16 1.27 15.08
N SER A 67 -10.24 1.70 14.20
CA SER A 67 -10.51 1.78 12.77
C SER A 67 -10.79 0.39 12.22
N LYS A 68 -11.86 0.24 11.46
CA LYS A 68 -12.18 -1.00 10.76
C LYS A 68 -11.47 -1.03 9.42
N VAL A 69 -10.69 -2.06 9.18
CA VAL A 69 -9.80 -2.17 8.03
C VAL A 69 -9.96 -3.49 7.31
N GLN A 70 -9.69 -3.47 6.01
CA GLN A 70 -9.64 -4.67 5.17
C GLN A 70 -8.25 -5.30 5.27
N VAL A 71 -8.21 -6.56 5.66
CA VAL A 71 -6.99 -7.33 5.84
C VAL A 71 -7.02 -8.55 4.92
N ALA A 72 -6.01 -8.66 4.08
CA ALA A 72 -5.82 -9.81 3.20
C ALA A 72 -5.06 -10.92 3.92
N ASP A 73 -5.58 -12.14 3.83
CA ASP A 73 -4.85 -13.35 4.18
C ASP A 73 -3.98 -13.79 3.00
N CYS A 74 -2.67 -13.54 3.09
CA CYS A 74 -1.72 -13.85 2.02
C CYS A 74 -1.52 -15.35 1.79
N GLY A 75 -2.00 -16.22 2.70
CA GLY A 75 -1.98 -17.68 2.56
C GLY A 75 -3.20 -18.22 1.82
N THR A 76 -4.33 -17.52 1.89
CA THR A 76 -5.59 -17.96 1.28
C THR A 76 -5.90 -17.16 0.02
N ARG A 77 -5.86 -17.83 -1.13
CA ARG A 77 -6.22 -17.23 -2.42
C ARG A 77 -7.74 -17.12 -2.58
N GLU A 78 -8.21 -16.03 -3.15
CA GLU A 78 -9.61 -15.80 -3.54
C GLU A 78 -9.65 -15.20 -4.95
N PHE A 79 -10.03 -16.00 -5.95
CA PHE A 79 -9.98 -15.65 -7.37
C PHE A 79 -8.59 -15.15 -7.85
N THR A 80 -8.51 -13.89 -8.29
CA THR A 80 -7.29 -13.21 -8.76
C THR A 80 -6.56 -12.47 -7.64
N ASP A 81 -7.13 -12.39 -6.43
CA ASP A 81 -6.56 -11.73 -5.26
C ASP A 81 -6.46 -12.72 -4.07
N GLN A 82 -6.32 -12.16 -2.87
CA GLN A 82 -6.27 -12.84 -1.59
C GLN A 82 -7.60 -12.70 -0.85
N LYS A 83 -7.95 -13.70 -0.04
CA LYS A 83 -9.15 -13.64 0.81
C LYS A 83 -9.07 -12.44 1.74
N ARG A 84 -10.15 -11.65 1.79
CA ARG A 84 -10.23 -10.47 2.66
C ARG A 84 -11.10 -10.74 3.88
N VAL A 85 -10.69 -10.17 5.00
CA VAL A 85 -11.44 -10.15 6.24
C VAL A 85 -11.44 -8.73 6.79
N GLU A 86 -12.57 -8.30 7.35
CA GLU A 86 -12.65 -7.05 8.10
C GLU A 86 -12.24 -7.33 9.55
N MET A 87 -11.38 -6.49 10.10
CA MET A 87 -11.05 -6.46 11.53
C MET A 87 -10.64 -5.05 11.95
N THR A 88 -10.52 -4.83 13.25
CA THR A 88 -9.98 -3.58 13.78
C THR A 88 -8.46 -3.52 13.63
N VAL A 89 -7.90 -2.31 13.60
CA VAL A 89 -6.43 -2.11 13.59
C VAL A 89 -5.79 -2.73 14.84
N SER A 90 -6.43 -2.67 16.00
CA SER A 90 -5.93 -3.33 17.21
C SER A 90 -5.86 -4.85 17.05
N GLU A 91 -6.92 -5.51 16.58
CA GLU A 91 -6.93 -6.95 16.34
C GLU A 91 -5.84 -7.37 15.33
N PHE A 92 -5.68 -6.60 14.24
CA PHE A 92 -4.63 -6.83 13.27
C PHE A 92 -3.22 -6.74 13.88
N ILE A 93 -2.99 -5.77 14.76
CA ILE A 93 -1.70 -5.57 15.43
C ILE A 93 -1.42 -6.68 16.44
N ASP A 94 -2.42 -7.13 17.18
CA ASP A 94 -2.29 -8.24 18.12
C ASP A 94 -1.88 -9.52 17.37
N HIS A 95 -2.55 -9.84 16.25
CA HIS A 95 -2.15 -10.94 15.37
C HIS A 95 -0.71 -10.81 14.85
N TRP A 96 -0.26 -9.59 14.52
CA TRP A 96 1.12 -9.36 14.09
C TRP A 96 2.11 -9.67 15.22
N ILE A 97 1.84 -9.19 16.43
CA ILE A 97 2.72 -9.38 17.59
C ILE A 97 2.81 -10.87 17.93
N ASP A 98 1.67 -11.57 18.03
CA ASP A 98 1.61 -13.01 18.32
C ASP A 98 2.41 -13.83 17.30
N ALA A 99 2.27 -13.50 16.01
CA ALA A 99 3.00 -14.17 14.92
C ALA A 99 4.53 -13.98 14.99
N LYS A 100 5.01 -12.95 15.68
CA LYS A 100 6.45 -12.75 15.96
C LYS A 100 6.89 -13.56 17.16
N GLU A 101 6.12 -13.59 18.24
CA GLU A 101 6.46 -14.33 19.46
C GLU A 101 6.50 -15.85 19.21
N CYS A 102 5.50 -16.38 18.50
CA CYS A 102 5.48 -17.79 18.10
C CYS A 102 6.58 -18.14 17.07
N GLY A 103 7.12 -17.16 16.35
CA GLY A 103 8.20 -17.36 15.37
C GLY A 103 9.62 -17.38 15.96
N GLY A 104 9.77 -17.19 17.27
CA GLY A 104 11.06 -17.10 17.95
C GLY A 104 11.57 -18.38 18.63
N ALA A 105 10.77 -19.46 18.70
CA ALA A 105 11.08 -20.58 19.59
C ALA A 105 10.71 -22.01 19.12
N SER A 106 10.48 -22.27 17.83
CA SER A 106 10.21 -23.66 17.39
C SER A 106 10.84 -24.04 16.05
N ASN A 107 12.04 -24.62 16.14
CA ASN A 107 12.56 -25.57 15.14
C ASN A 107 11.81 -26.91 15.27
N SER A 108 10.48 -26.91 15.11
CA SER A 108 9.71 -28.14 14.96
C SER A 108 9.01 -28.10 13.62
N PHE A 109 9.53 -28.90 12.69
CA PHE A 109 8.86 -29.31 11.47
C PHE A 109 7.48 -29.88 11.84
N GLN A 110 6.45 -29.05 11.78
CA GLN A 110 5.05 -29.44 11.76
C GLN A 110 4.52 -28.98 10.40
N GLU A 111 4.55 -29.91 9.44
CA GLU A 111 3.80 -29.83 8.20
C GLU A 111 2.32 -29.66 8.55
N GLY A 112 1.73 -28.50 8.23
CA GLY A 112 0.29 -28.29 8.34
C GLY A 112 -0.18 -26.95 8.91
N ASN A 113 0.71 -26.09 9.41
CA ASN A 113 0.32 -24.75 9.87
C ASN A 113 0.82 -23.70 8.87
N ASP A 114 0.05 -23.48 7.79
CA ASP A 114 0.26 -22.33 6.92
C ASP A 114 0.21 -21.09 7.80
N LYS A 115 1.38 -20.47 7.99
CA LYS A 115 1.51 -19.31 8.86
C LYS A 115 0.60 -18.22 8.29
N LEU A 116 -0.44 -17.84 9.03
CA LEU A 116 -1.36 -16.78 8.64
C LEU A 116 -0.56 -15.49 8.46
N VAL A 117 -0.33 -15.08 7.21
CA VAL A 117 0.37 -13.84 6.87
C VAL A 117 -0.68 -12.81 6.52
N LEU A 118 -1.05 -12.00 7.51
CA LEU A 118 -2.02 -10.94 7.33
C LEU A 118 -1.39 -9.68 6.73
N TYR A 119 -2.14 -9.01 5.85
CA TYR A 119 -1.74 -7.79 5.19
C TYR A 119 -2.89 -6.78 5.17
N LEU A 120 -2.79 -5.74 6.00
CA LEU A 120 -3.70 -4.60 5.98
C LEU A 120 -3.46 -3.81 4.68
N LYS A 121 -4.49 -3.76 3.83
CA LYS A 121 -4.46 -3.11 2.51
C LYS A 121 -5.61 -2.13 2.37
N ASP A 122 -5.41 -1.16 1.49
CA ASP A 122 -6.48 -0.28 1.02
C ASP A 122 -7.14 0.52 2.15
N TRP A 123 -6.39 0.86 3.21
CA TRP A 123 -6.92 1.65 4.31
C TRP A 123 -6.93 3.14 3.94
N HIS A 124 -8.13 3.70 3.81
CA HIS A 124 -8.40 5.12 3.50
C HIS A 124 -8.09 6.06 4.68
N PHE A 125 -6.85 6.00 5.17
CA PHE A 125 -6.39 6.70 6.37
C PHE A 125 -6.55 8.22 6.27
N VAL A 126 -6.34 8.80 5.08
CA VAL A 126 -6.43 10.26 4.89
C VAL A 126 -7.87 10.73 5.04
N THR A 127 -8.83 10.01 4.46
CA THR A 127 -10.27 10.26 4.67
C THR A 127 -10.68 10.09 6.13
N GLU A 128 -10.19 9.05 6.80
CA GLU A 128 -10.59 8.74 8.18
C GLU A 128 -9.97 9.70 9.21
N TYR A 129 -8.73 10.13 8.98
CA TYR A 129 -7.97 10.99 9.89
C TYR A 129 -7.38 12.23 9.19
N PRO A 130 -8.22 13.12 8.64
CA PRO A 130 -7.76 14.27 7.85
C PRO A 130 -6.88 15.23 8.67
N GLU A 131 -7.24 15.44 9.94
CA GLU A 131 -6.51 16.32 10.87
C GLU A 131 -5.12 15.79 11.27
N TYR A 132 -4.85 14.50 11.07
CA TYR A 132 -3.55 13.94 11.44
C TYR A 132 -2.44 14.43 10.52
N VAL A 133 -2.75 14.65 9.23
CA VAL A 133 -1.83 15.07 8.16
C VAL A 133 -0.54 14.22 8.17
N ALA A 134 -0.69 12.94 7.81
CA ALA A 134 0.41 11.96 7.84
C ALA A 134 1.58 12.34 6.93
N TYR A 135 1.27 12.94 5.79
CA TYR A 135 2.23 13.35 4.77
C TYR A 135 1.73 14.61 4.04
N ARG A 136 2.60 15.19 3.22
CA ARG A 136 2.22 16.21 2.23
C ARG A 136 2.54 15.68 0.85
N THR A 137 1.60 15.83 -0.09
CA THR A 137 1.79 15.39 -1.48
C THR A 137 3.01 16.12 -2.09
N PRO A 138 4.04 15.39 -2.56
CA PRO A 138 5.15 16.00 -3.26
C PRO A 138 4.72 16.73 -4.53
N LEU A 139 5.43 17.80 -4.89
CA LEU A 139 5.11 18.67 -6.04
C LEU A 139 4.86 17.89 -7.35
N PHE A 140 5.61 16.80 -7.57
CA PHE A 140 5.50 15.95 -8.76
C PHE A 140 4.13 15.29 -8.93
N PHE A 141 3.33 15.22 -7.87
CA PHE A 141 2.09 14.45 -7.81
C PHE A 141 0.88 15.32 -7.43
N CYS A 142 1.02 16.65 -7.46
CA CYS A 142 -0.08 17.56 -7.11
C CYS A 142 -1.18 17.64 -8.18
N ASP A 143 -0.90 17.24 -9.42
CA ASP A 143 -1.90 17.16 -10.51
C ASP A 143 -2.79 15.92 -10.38
N ASP A 144 -3.38 15.75 -9.20
CA ASP A 144 -4.19 14.60 -8.81
C ASP A 144 -5.68 14.87 -9.07
N TRP A 145 -6.08 14.76 -10.33
CA TRP A 145 -7.46 15.06 -10.75
C TRP A 145 -8.50 14.13 -10.12
N LEU A 146 -8.09 12.90 -9.79
CA LEU A 146 -8.98 11.89 -9.23
C LEU A 146 -9.32 12.24 -7.77
N ASN A 147 -8.32 12.46 -6.93
CA ASN A 147 -8.59 12.88 -5.55
C ASN A 147 -9.12 14.31 -5.49
N LEU A 148 -8.72 15.22 -6.39
CA LEU A 148 -9.34 16.55 -6.48
C LEU A 148 -10.85 16.46 -6.69
N TYR A 149 -11.32 15.53 -7.54
CA TYR A 149 -12.74 15.29 -7.72
C TYR A 149 -13.37 14.68 -6.47
N LEU A 150 -12.78 13.62 -5.91
CA LEU A 150 -13.34 12.88 -4.77
C LEU A 150 -13.39 13.69 -3.47
N ASP A 151 -12.47 14.65 -3.29
CA ASP A 151 -12.47 15.58 -2.18
C ASP A 151 -13.71 16.52 -2.20
N HIS A 152 -14.34 16.70 -3.37
CA HIS A 152 -15.51 17.56 -3.55
C HIS A 152 -16.82 16.81 -3.85
N TYR A 153 -16.73 15.58 -4.36
CA TYR A 153 -17.87 14.82 -4.87
C TYR A 153 -17.80 13.36 -4.44
N ARG A 154 -18.93 12.80 -4.00
CA ARG A 154 -19.06 11.36 -3.75
C ARG A 154 -19.36 10.62 -5.05
N MET A 155 -18.69 9.49 -5.28
CA MET A 155 -18.91 8.63 -6.45
C MET A 155 -20.32 8.03 -6.52
N HIS A 156 -20.94 7.78 -5.37
CA HIS A 156 -22.27 7.19 -5.26
C HIS A 156 -23.21 8.16 -4.51
N ASN A 157 -24.12 8.80 -5.27
CA ASN A 157 -25.17 9.68 -4.74
C ASN A 157 -26.57 9.03 -4.72
N ASP A 158 -26.70 7.78 -5.18
CA ASP A 158 -28.00 7.10 -5.19
C ASP A 158 -28.37 6.63 -3.78
N SER A 159 -29.38 7.29 -3.21
CA SER A 159 -29.94 7.03 -1.87
C SER A 159 -30.47 5.62 -1.67
N ASP A 160 -30.69 4.87 -2.76
CA ASP A 160 -31.47 3.64 -2.74
C ASP A 160 -30.60 2.37 -2.64
N THR A 161 -29.27 2.50 -2.71
CA THR A 161 -28.32 1.36 -2.67
C THR A 161 -27.11 1.53 -1.75
N CYS A 162 -26.86 2.71 -1.19
CA CYS A 162 -25.69 2.94 -0.34
C CYS A 162 -25.89 2.35 1.06
N GLN A 163 -25.20 1.26 1.38
CA GLN A 163 -25.00 0.89 2.79
C GLN A 163 -24.03 1.89 3.43
N GLU A 164 -24.19 2.21 4.73
CA GLU A 164 -23.33 3.16 5.44
C GLU A 164 -21.82 2.81 5.33
N ASN A 165 -21.48 1.55 5.13
CA ASN A 165 -20.11 1.05 4.97
C ASN A 165 -19.50 1.27 3.56
N ASP A 166 -20.30 1.51 2.52
CA ASP A 166 -19.81 1.72 1.15
C ASP A 166 -19.22 3.12 0.94
N GLY A 167 -19.51 4.05 1.87
CA GLY A 167 -19.11 5.44 1.76
C GLY A 167 -17.60 5.69 1.86
N ILE A 168 -16.85 4.80 2.53
CA ILE A 168 -15.40 4.94 2.73
C ILE A 168 -14.62 4.25 1.60
N SER A 169 -15.09 3.10 1.10
CA SER A 169 -14.36 2.29 0.12
C SER A 169 -14.18 2.94 -1.26
N CYS A 170 -14.88 4.04 -1.53
CA CYS A 170 -14.73 4.83 -2.76
C CYS A 170 -14.50 6.32 -2.46
N SER A 171 -13.97 6.62 -1.27
CA SER A 171 -13.82 8.00 -0.78
C SER A 171 -12.58 8.70 -1.31
N ASP A 172 -11.48 7.98 -1.52
CA ASP A 172 -10.24 8.50 -2.09
C ASP A 172 -9.37 7.39 -2.69
N TYR A 173 -8.28 7.77 -3.35
CA TYR A 173 -7.22 6.88 -3.81
C TYR A 173 -5.93 7.11 -3.00
N ARG A 174 -6.05 7.21 -1.67
CA ARG A 174 -4.93 7.44 -0.74
C ARG A 174 -4.91 6.38 0.34
N PHE A 175 -4.06 5.37 0.15
CA PHE A 175 -4.09 4.15 0.94
C PHE A 175 -2.88 3.97 1.86
N VAL A 176 -3.13 3.46 3.07
CA VAL A 176 -2.10 2.89 3.95
C VAL A 176 -2.06 1.38 3.79
N TYR A 177 -0.85 0.86 3.63
CA TYR A 177 -0.57 -0.58 3.56
C TYR A 177 0.38 -0.99 4.68
N MET A 178 -0.01 -1.99 5.49
CA MET A 178 0.79 -2.46 6.62
C MET A 178 0.80 -3.98 6.68
N GLY A 179 1.98 -4.61 6.69
CA GLY A 179 2.08 -6.07 6.73
C GLY A 179 3.43 -6.58 7.22
N ALA A 180 3.41 -7.76 7.85
CA ALA A 180 4.61 -8.44 8.31
C ALA A 180 5.47 -8.92 7.12
N LYS A 181 6.70 -9.36 7.41
CA LYS A 181 7.57 -9.99 6.40
C LYS A 181 6.84 -11.18 5.78
N GLY A 182 6.78 -11.20 4.44
CA GLY A 182 6.08 -12.24 3.68
C GLY A 182 4.74 -11.79 3.12
N SER A 183 4.17 -10.68 3.61
CA SER A 183 3.00 -10.06 2.98
C SER A 183 3.34 -9.61 1.55
N TRP A 184 2.38 -9.74 0.64
CA TRP A 184 2.58 -9.47 -0.78
C TRP A 184 1.27 -9.07 -1.47
N THR A 185 1.38 -8.36 -2.59
CA THR A 185 0.27 -8.08 -3.50
C THR A 185 0.50 -8.85 -4.80
N PRO A 186 -0.52 -9.51 -5.37
CA PRO A 186 -0.42 -10.11 -6.70
C PRO A 186 -0.06 -9.11 -7.80
N LEU A 187 0.41 -9.62 -8.94
CA LEU A 187 0.65 -8.80 -10.12
C LEU A 187 -0.68 -8.19 -10.60
N HIS A 188 -0.71 -6.87 -10.78
CA HIS A 188 -1.88 -6.13 -11.23
C HIS A 188 -1.44 -4.87 -12.00
N ALA A 189 -2.42 -4.20 -12.60
CA ALA A 189 -2.31 -2.81 -13.03
C ALA A 189 -3.27 -1.98 -12.18
N ASP A 190 -2.91 -0.73 -11.92
CA ASP A 190 -3.73 0.15 -11.09
C ASP A 190 -5.08 0.47 -11.74
N VAL A 191 -6.07 0.77 -10.89
CA VAL A 191 -7.44 1.10 -11.29
C VAL A 191 -7.43 2.29 -12.26
N PHE A 192 -8.32 2.26 -13.26
CA PHE A 192 -8.37 3.26 -14.34
C PHE A 192 -7.08 3.42 -15.15
N ARG A 193 -6.09 2.52 -14.98
CA ARG A 193 -4.74 2.66 -15.53
C ARG A 193 -4.09 3.99 -15.11
N SER A 194 -4.43 4.47 -13.91
CA SER A 194 -3.80 5.66 -13.35
C SER A 194 -2.32 5.40 -13.09
N TYR A 195 -1.54 6.48 -13.03
CA TYR A 195 -0.23 6.42 -12.41
C TYR A 195 -0.38 6.32 -10.89
N SER A 196 0.57 5.67 -10.23
CA SER A 196 0.65 5.62 -8.77
C SER A 196 2.04 6.01 -8.28
N TRP A 197 2.08 6.53 -7.05
CA TRP A 197 3.31 6.73 -6.30
C TRP A 197 3.15 6.09 -4.92
N SER A 198 4.21 5.44 -4.43
CA SER A 198 4.20 4.72 -3.14
C SER A 198 5.36 5.21 -2.28
N ALA A 199 5.04 5.76 -1.11
CA ALA A 199 6.04 6.16 -0.11
C ALA A 199 6.32 5.05 0.90
N ASN A 200 7.55 4.55 0.94
CA ASN A 200 7.94 3.47 1.84
C ASN A 200 8.43 4.04 3.18
N VAL A 201 7.51 4.22 4.13
CA VAL A 201 7.79 4.79 5.46
C VAL A 201 8.61 3.83 6.34
N CYS A 202 8.31 2.53 6.33
CA CYS A 202 8.97 1.54 7.18
C CYS A 202 9.31 0.26 6.43
N GLY A 203 10.44 -0.36 6.78
CA GLY A 203 10.82 -1.67 6.27
C GLY A 203 11.29 -1.65 4.81
N LYS A 204 11.23 -2.80 4.14
CA LYS A 204 11.72 -2.99 2.77
C LYS A 204 10.70 -3.78 1.97
N LYS A 205 10.38 -3.32 0.77
CA LYS A 205 9.51 -3.98 -0.21
C LYS A 205 10.33 -4.38 -1.44
N LYS A 206 10.08 -5.57 -1.98
CA LYS A 206 10.64 -6.00 -3.27
C LYS A 206 9.57 -5.75 -4.33
N TRP A 207 9.90 -4.89 -5.30
CA TRP A 207 9.02 -4.57 -6.42
C TRP A 207 9.52 -5.25 -7.69
N LEU A 208 8.58 -5.77 -8.47
CA LEU A 208 8.81 -6.29 -9.80
C LEU A 208 7.84 -5.56 -10.73
N PHE A 209 8.36 -4.92 -11.77
CA PHE A 209 7.58 -4.22 -12.77
C PHE A 209 7.66 -4.98 -14.09
N LEU A 210 6.52 -5.15 -14.75
CA LEU A 210 6.45 -5.70 -16.10
C LEU A 210 6.21 -4.54 -17.08
N PRO A 211 7.07 -4.34 -18.09
CA PRO A 211 6.85 -3.31 -19.09
C PRO A 211 5.52 -3.52 -19.83
N PRO A 212 4.76 -2.46 -20.14
CA PRO A 212 3.49 -2.60 -20.87
C PRO A 212 3.61 -3.32 -22.21
N SER A 213 4.77 -3.24 -22.89
CA SER A 213 5.02 -3.98 -24.14
C SER A 213 5.01 -5.51 -23.95
N GLN A 214 5.19 -6.00 -22.73
CA GLN A 214 5.14 -7.42 -22.38
C GLN A 214 3.79 -7.85 -21.83
N CYS A 215 2.76 -6.99 -21.83
CA CYS A 215 1.44 -7.35 -21.29
C CYS A 215 0.81 -8.57 -21.98
N HIS A 216 1.15 -8.81 -23.26
CA HIS A 216 0.73 -9.97 -24.04
C HIS A 216 1.26 -11.32 -23.51
N LEU A 217 2.24 -11.28 -22.60
CA LEU A 217 2.77 -12.46 -21.90
C LEU A 217 2.04 -12.74 -20.58
N VAL A 218 1.14 -11.85 -20.15
CA VAL A 218 0.33 -12.02 -18.95
C VAL A 218 -1.00 -12.62 -19.37
N PHE A 219 -1.29 -13.79 -18.85
CA PHE A 219 -2.55 -14.48 -19.08
C PHE A 219 -3.35 -14.49 -17.78
N ASP A 220 -4.65 -14.23 -17.90
CA ASP A 220 -5.54 -14.64 -16.83
C ASP A 220 -5.47 -16.16 -16.74
N ARG A 221 -5.27 -16.66 -15.53
CA ARG A 221 -5.15 -18.10 -15.29
C ARG A 221 -6.49 -18.82 -15.43
N TYR A 222 -7.59 -18.07 -15.57
CA TYR A 222 -8.96 -18.58 -15.63
C TYR A 222 -9.76 -18.09 -16.85
N ALA A 223 -9.10 -17.50 -17.85
CA ALA A 223 -9.67 -17.26 -19.17
C ALA A 223 -9.46 -18.46 -20.11
#